data_AF-A0A0H3ZW71-F1
#
_entry.id   AF-A0A0H3ZW71-F1
#
_cell.length_a   1.000
_cell.length_b   1.000
_cell.length_c   1.000
_cell.angle_alpha   90.00
_cell.angle_beta   90.00
_cell.angle_gamma   90.00
#
_symmetry.space_group_name_H-M   'P 1'
#
loop_
_entity.id
_entity.type
_entity.pdbx_description
1 polymer ?
#
loop_
_entity_poly.entity_id
_entity_poly.type
_entity_poly.pdbx_seq_one_letter_code
_entity_poly.pdbx_strand_id
1 'polypeptide(L)'
;MHIIFFNTKGGVSKSTLCEFSSLELQRLGYSVHVDNTDQQEHVTLIENEQADFFLYDTAGAFTAANVDLLKAAADVKSLIVIPMNTGVNDLKELDFILARLDEFGVKDKSRIVFTKTRQNSKALQARKATALERGLIPINWVMPMLEDFSEQRDTSRTRNEISAFLHEVIL
;
A
#
# COMPACT_ATOMS: atom_id res chain seq x y z
N MET A 1 -6.72 3.01 13.34
CA MET A 1 -6.34 3.75 12.13
C MET A 1 -6.50 2.84 10.92
N HIS A 2 -7.03 3.33 9.80
CA HIS A 2 -7.29 2.52 8.61
C HIS A 2 -6.15 2.65 7.59
N ILE A 3 -5.65 1.55 7.05
CA ILE A 3 -4.58 1.51 6.06
C ILE A 3 -5.08 0.71 4.87
N ILE A 4 -5.21 1.39 3.72
CA ILE A 4 -5.74 0.78 2.50
C ILE A 4 -4.60 0.62 1.50
N PHE A 5 -4.30 -0.61 1.11
CA PHE A 5 -3.33 -0.89 0.05
C PHE A 5 -4.06 -0.87 -1.29
N PHE A 6 -3.95 0.23 -2.02
CA PHE A 6 -4.76 0.51 -3.21
C PHE A 6 -3.96 0.67 -4.50
N ASN A 7 -4.35 -0.07 -5.53
CA ASN A 7 -3.94 0.17 -6.92
C ASN A 7 -4.84 -0.64 -7.86
N THR A 8 -5.27 -0.04 -8.96
CA THR A 8 -6.06 -0.67 -10.02
C THR A 8 -5.29 -1.70 -10.83
N LYS A 9 -3.96 -1.76 -10.68
CA LYS A 9 -3.09 -2.74 -11.32
C LYS A 9 -2.83 -3.97 -10.45
N GLY A 10 -2.89 -5.15 -11.06
CA GLY A 10 -2.43 -6.40 -10.44
C GLY A 10 -0.90 -6.50 -10.35
N GLY A 11 -0.40 -7.24 -9.36
CA GLY A 11 1.03 -7.56 -9.26
C GLY A 11 1.96 -6.40 -8.91
N VAL A 12 1.46 -5.36 -8.25
CA VAL A 12 2.26 -4.23 -7.73
C VAL A 12 2.67 -4.38 -6.25
N SER A 13 2.38 -5.55 -5.64
CA SER A 13 2.69 -5.91 -4.24
C SER A 13 1.73 -5.36 -3.17
N LYS A 14 0.43 -5.19 -3.47
CA LYS A 14 -0.60 -4.79 -2.48
C LYS A 14 -0.73 -5.81 -1.35
N SER A 15 -1.10 -7.04 -1.69
CA SER A 15 -1.27 -8.15 -0.74
C SER A 15 -0.01 -8.41 0.08
N THR A 16 1.16 -8.37 -0.55
CA THR A 16 2.44 -8.54 0.14
C THR A 16 2.66 -7.44 1.18
N LEU A 17 2.43 -6.17 0.83
CA LEU A 17 2.58 -5.10 1.81
C LEU A 17 1.54 -5.22 2.92
N CYS A 18 0.30 -5.61 2.61
CA CYS A 18 -0.75 -5.82 3.61
C CYS A 18 -0.37 -6.91 4.61
N GLU A 19 -0.02 -8.11 4.13
CA GLU A 19 0.34 -9.26 4.96
C GLU A 19 1.55 -8.95 5.85
N PHE A 20 2.66 -8.50 5.26
CA PHE A 20 3.85 -8.26 6.05
C PHE A 20 3.71 -7.07 7.02
N SER A 21 2.92 -6.05 6.65
CA SER A 21 2.59 -4.96 7.58
C SER A 21 1.78 -5.47 8.77
N SER A 22 0.81 -6.36 8.55
CA SER A 22 0.00 -6.92 9.64
C SER A 22 0.86 -7.72 10.61
N LEU A 23 1.75 -8.56 10.11
CA LEU A 23 2.69 -9.37 10.89
C LEU A 23 3.62 -8.49 11.74
N GLU A 24 4.22 -7.48 11.11
CA GLU A 24 5.16 -6.60 11.82
C GLU A 24 4.45 -5.72 12.86
N LEU A 25 3.24 -5.22 12.57
CA LEU A 25 2.45 -4.47 13.55
C LEU A 25 2.10 -5.33 14.78
N GLN A 26 1.68 -6.59 14.56
CA GLN A 26 1.45 -7.53 15.67
C GLN A 26 2.72 -7.78 16.47
N ARG A 27 3.86 -7.96 15.80
CA ARG A 27 5.16 -8.16 16.46
C ARG A 27 5.57 -6.95 17.31
N LEU A 28 5.24 -5.75 16.87
CA LEU A 28 5.47 -4.50 17.60
C LEU A 28 4.47 -4.30 18.77
N GLY A 29 3.51 -5.20 18.95
CA GLY A 29 2.56 -5.21 20.06
C GLY A 29 1.23 -4.52 19.77
N TYR A 30 0.97 -4.15 18.51
CA TYR A 30 -0.31 -3.56 18.12
C TYR A 30 -1.35 -4.63 17.78
N SER A 31 -2.60 -4.35 18.11
CA SER A 31 -3.73 -5.17 17.68
C SER A 31 -4.12 -4.78 16.25
N VAL A 32 -4.40 -5.79 15.41
CA VAL A 32 -4.73 -5.56 13.99
C VAL A 32 -6.02 -6.25 13.59
N HIS A 33 -6.70 -5.65 12.62
CA HIS A 33 -7.77 -6.23 11.82
C HIS A 33 -7.28 -6.28 10.37
N VAL A 34 -7.56 -7.37 9.66
CA VAL A 34 -7.17 -7.52 8.27
C VAL A 34 -8.36 -7.99 7.46
N ASP A 35 -8.75 -7.16 6.50
CA ASP A 35 -9.83 -7.43 5.55
C ASP A 35 -9.27 -7.45 4.12
N ASN A 36 -9.91 -8.23 3.25
CA ASN A 36 -9.48 -8.44 1.89
C ASN A 36 -10.68 -8.38 0.93
N THR A 37 -10.59 -7.47 -0.04
CA THR A 37 -11.56 -7.37 -1.13
C THR A 37 -11.04 -7.98 -2.45
N ASP A 38 -9.80 -8.47 -2.47
CA ASP A 38 -9.22 -9.23 -3.58
C ASP A 38 -9.68 -10.70 -3.54
N GLN A 39 -10.31 -11.15 -4.62
CA GLN A 39 -10.83 -12.52 -4.77
C GLN A 39 -9.73 -13.59 -4.79
N GLN A 40 -8.45 -13.19 -4.85
CA GLN A 40 -7.31 -14.12 -4.89
C GLN A 40 -6.81 -14.57 -3.50
N GLU A 41 -7.39 -14.07 -2.40
CA GLU A 41 -7.14 -14.54 -1.01
C GLU A 41 -5.65 -14.69 -0.63
N HIS A 42 -4.81 -13.73 -1.02
CA HIS A 42 -3.37 -13.75 -0.72
C HIS A 42 -2.99 -13.30 0.70
N VAL A 43 -3.97 -12.95 1.53
CA VAL A 43 -3.78 -12.33 2.85
C VAL A 43 -4.56 -13.10 3.89
N THR A 44 -3.97 -13.26 5.08
CA THR A 44 -4.63 -13.91 6.23
C THR A 44 -5.64 -12.95 6.85
N LEU A 45 -6.93 -13.29 6.81
CA LEU A 45 -8.00 -12.50 7.42
C LEU A 45 -7.92 -12.53 8.95
N ILE A 46 -8.14 -11.38 9.58
CA ILE A 46 -8.12 -11.23 11.03
C ILE A 46 -9.29 -10.36 11.45
N GLU A 47 -10.27 -10.96 12.12
CA GLU A 47 -11.42 -10.25 12.67
C GLU A 47 -11.11 -9.74 14.08
N ASN A 48 -10.88 -8.43 14.19
CA ASN A 48 -10.77 -7.73 15.47
C ASN A 48 -11.40 -6.34 15.39
N GLU A 49 -12.59 -6.15 15.96
CA GLU A 49 -13.31 -4.87 15.89
C GLU A 49 -12.69 -3.77 16.77
N GLN A 50 -11.81 -4.12 17.71
CA GLN A 50 -11.15 -3.19 18.63
C GLN A 50 -9.67 -2.98 18.28
N ALA A 51 -9.29 -3.22 17.03
CA ALA A 51 -7.91 -3.13 16.58
C ALA A 51 -7.35 -1.70 16.58
N ASP A 52 -6.05 -1.57 16.88
CA ASP A 52 -5.29 -0.33 16.73
C ASP A 52 -5.16 0.05 15.24
N PHE A 53 -4.96 -0.95 14.37
CA PHE A 53 -4.82 -0.81 12.93
C PHE A 53 -5.78 -1.72 12.16
N PHE A 54 -6.47 -1.16 11.16
CA PHE A 54 -7.32 -1.88 10.23
C PHE A 54 -6.65 -1.85 8.86
N LEU A 55 -6.22 -3.00 8.34
CA LEU A 55 -5.53 -3.14 7.08
C LEU A 55 -6.47 -3.71 6.03
N TYR A 56 -6.50 -3.12 4.85
CA TYR A 56 -7.36 -3.52 3.74
C TYR A 56 -6.52 -3.84 2.51
N ASP A 57 -6.52 -5.11 2.10
CA ASP A 57 -6.02 -5.48 0.76
C ASP A 57 -7.14 -5.29 -0.27
N THR A 58 -6.80 -4.62 -1.38
CA THR A 58 -7.80 -4.27 -2.40
C THR A 58 -7.60 -5.08 -3.67
N ALA A 59 -8.71 -5.37 -4.36
CA ALA A 59 -8.63 -6.00 -5.68
C ALA A 59 -7.80 -5.15 -6.66
N GLY A 60 -7.03 -5.81 -7.54
CA GLY A 60 -6.35 -5.18 -8.68
C GLY A 60 -7.29 -4.76 -9.82
N ALA A 61 -8.37 -4.06 -9.48
CA ALA A 61 -9.38 -3.54 -10.39
C ALA A 61 -10.16 -2.39 -9.73
N PHE A 62 -10.90 -1.64 -10.52
CA PHE A 62 -11.84 -0.65 -9.97
C PHE A 62 -13.20 -1.29 -9.72
N THR A 63 -13.43 -1.76 -8.50
CA THR A 63 -14.66 -2.46 -8.07
C THR A 63 -15.55 -1.56 -7.21
N ALA A 64 -16.84 -1.92 -7.07
CA ALA A 64 -17.75 -1.20 -6.16
C ALA A 64 -17.24 -1.22 -4.71
N ALA A 65 -16.71 -2.36 -4.25
CA ALA A 65 -16.11 -2.49 -2.92
C ALA A 65 -14.94 -1.51 -2.69
N ASN A 66 -14.04 -1.37 -3.67
CA ASN A 66 -12.94 -0.40 -3.60
C ASN A 66 -13.46 1.05 -3.54
N VAL A 67 -14.52 1.36 -4.27
CA VAL A 67 -15.15 2.69 -4.24
C VAL A 67 -15.75 2.98 -2.87
N ASP A 68 -16.52 2.05 -2.32
CA ASP A 68 -17.17 2.22 -1.03
C ASP A 68 -16.13 2.35 0.09
N LEU A 69 -15.05 1.55 0.03
CA LEU A 69 -13.93 1.64 0.96
C LEU A 69 -13.21 3.01 0.88
N LEU A 70 -12.92 3.50 -0.32
CA LEU A 70 -12.26 4.81 -0.49
C LEU A 70 -13.17 5.97 -0.04
N LYS A 71 -14.48 5.90 -0.27
CA LYS A 71 -15.44 6.89 0.22
C LYS A 71 -15.52 6.88 1.74
N ALA A 72 -15.63 5.70 2.35
CA ALA A 72 -15.62 5.57 3.81
C ALA A 72 -14.32 6.10 4.43
N ALA A 73 -13.19 5.96 3.73
CA ALA A 73 -11.90 6.47 4.17
C ALA A 73 -11.83 8.01 4.27
N ALA A 74 -12.73 8.75 3.62
CA ALA A 74 -12.76 10.22 3.64
C ALA A 74 -13.07 10.76 5.05
N ASP A 75 -13.95 10.08 5.79
CA ASP A 75 -14.47 10.60 7.07
C ASP A 75 -13.74 10.03 8.30
N VAL A 76 -12.74 9.16 8.10
CA VAL A 76 -12.00 8.51 9.18
C VAL A 76 -10.49 8.79 9.11
N LYS A 77 -9.78 8.50 10.20
CA LYS A 77 -8.30 8.51 10.23
C LYS A 77 -7.79 7.35 9.38
N SER A 78 -7.44 7.64 8.13
CA SER A 78 -7.01 6.68 7.12
C SER A 78 -5.72 7.10 6.43
N LEU A 79 -5.04 6.10 5.87
CA LEU A 79 -3.89 6.24 4.98
C LEU A 79 -4.12 5.33 3.77
N ILE A 80 -3.94 5.86 2.57
CA ILE A 80 -4.01 5.08 1.34
C ILE A 80 -2.57 4.87 0.83
N VAL A 81 -2.12 3.63 0.86
CA VAL A 81 -0.81 3.22 0.37
C VAL A 81 -0.98 2.75 -1.07
N ILE A 82 -0.33 3.45 -2.00
CA ILE A 82 -0.40 3.18 -3.44
C ILE A 82 0.92 2.58 -3.91
N PRO A 83 1.07 1.25 -3.88
CA PRO A 83 2.27 0.60 -4.40
C PRO A 83 2.28 0.65 -5.93
N MET A 84 3.41 0.98 -6.53
CA MET A 84 3.57 1.05 -7.98
C MET A 84 4.99 0.70 -8.45
N ASN A 85 5.09 0.20 -9.67
CA ASN A 85 6.38 0.02 -10.34
C ASN A 85 6.79 1.30 -11.08
N THR A 86 7.99 1.30 -11.66
CA THR A 86 8.51 2.44 -12.44
C THR A 86 8.22 2.37 -13.94
N GLY A 87 7.50 1.33 -14.39
CA GLY A 87 7.19 1.09 -15.78
C GLY A 87 6.35 2.21 -16.41
N VAL A 88 6.47 2.38 -17.73
CA VAL A 88 5.68 3.38 -18.47
C VAL A 88 4.18 3.09 -18.39
N ASN A 89 3.80 1.80 -18.37
CA ASN A 89 2.39 1.41 -18.27
C ASN A 89 1.81 1.69 -16.88
N ASP A 90 2.61 1.62 -15.81
CA ASP A 90 2.17 1.96 -14.45
C ASP A 90 1.78 3.45 -14.34
N LEU A 91 2.44 4.33 -15.11
CA LEU A 91 2.08 5.75 -15.15
C LEU A 91 0.76 6.05 -15.85
N LYS A 92 0.35 5.21 -16.82
CA LYS A 92 -0.91 5.45 -17.54
C LYS A 92 -2.12 5.36 -16.62
N GLU A 93 -2.05 4.49 -15.62
CA GLU A 93 -3.11 4.32 -14.62
C GLU A 93 -3.06 5.38 -13.53
N LEU A 94 -1.92 6.07 -13.34
CA LEU A 94 -1.76 7.05 -12.28
C LEU A 94 -2.75 8.22 -12.40
N ASP A 95 -3.00 8.72 -13.62
CA ASP A 95 -3.96 9.81 -13.83
C ASP A 95 -5.39 9.39 -13.51
N PHE A 96 -5.74 8.13 -13.79
CA PHE A 96 -7.04 7.57 -13.42
C PHE A 96 -7.16 7.45 -11.89
N ILE A 97 -6.15 6.87 -11.22
CA ILE A 97 -6.12 6.73 -9.76
C ILE A 97 -6.27 8.10 -9.10
N LEU A 98 -5.49 9.09 -9.55
CA LEU A 98 -5.54 10.47 -9.07
C LEU A 98 -6.94 11.07 -9.15
N ALA A 99 -7.59 10.97 -10.31
CA ALA A 99 -8.94 11.50 -10.50
C ALA A 99 -9.95 10.86 -9.53
N ARG A 100 -9.81 9.57 -9.23
CA ARG A 100 -10.67 8.87 -8.26
C ARG A 100 -10.40 9.31 -6.83
N LEU A 101 -9.13 9.46 -6.45
CA LEU A 101 -8.74 9.93 -5.12
C LEU A 101 -9.20 11.38 -4.87
N ASP A 102 -9.12 12.23 -5.89
CA ASP A 102 -9.67 13.59 -5.87
C ASP A 102 -11.20 13.57 -5.76
N GLU A 103 -11.88 12.75 -6.57
CA GLU A 103 -13.35 12.59 -6.54
C GLU A 103 -13.86 12.14 -5.16
N PHE A 104 -13.11 11.28 -4.47
CA PHE A 104 -13.49 10.77 -3.15
C PHE A 104 -12.92 11.58 -1.99
N GLY A 105 -12.16 12.65 -2.25
CA GLY A 105 -11.62 13.53 -1.20
C GLY A 105 -10.57 12.86 -0.31
N VAL A 106 -9.78 11.93 -0.86
CA VAL A 106 -8.78 11.13 -0.10
C VAL A 106 -7.36 11.21 -0.66
N LYS A 107 -7.11 12.09 -1.64
CA LYS A 107 -5.80 12.27 -2.26
C LYS A 107 -4.73 12.73 -1.27
N ASP A 108 -5.06 13.63 -0.36
CA ASP A 108 -4.18 14.14 0.69
C ASP A 108 -3.75 13.04 1.69
N LYS A 109 -4.62 12.03 1.88
CA LYS A 109 -4.37 10.83 2.68
C LYS A 109 -3.58 9.76 1.94
N SER A 110 -3.19 10.00 0.69
CA SER A 110 -2.52 9.00 -0.15
C SER A 110 -1.00 9.15 -0.18
N ARG A 111 -0.28 8.04 -0.17
CA ARG A 111 1.18 7.97 -0.29
C ARG A 111 1.57 6.94 -1.35
N ILE A 112 2.54 7.29 -2.20
CA ILE A 112 3.07 6.36 -3.20
C ILE A 112 4.24 5.58 -2.62
N VAL A 113 4.19 4.26 -2.79
CA VAL A 113 5.29 3.35 -2.47
C VAL A 113 5.80 2.75 -3.76
N PHE A 114 7.10 2.83 -4.00
CA PHE A 114 7.66 2.19 -5.18
C PHE A 114 8.06 0.75 -4.87
N THR A 115 7.70 -0.16 -5.77
CA THR A 115 8.00 -1.58 -5.68
C THR A 115 8.71 -2.06 -6.95
N LYS A 116 9.35 -3.24 -6.88
CA LYS A 116 10.04 -3.90 -8.00
C LYS A 116 11.02 -2.98 -8.74
N THR A 117 11.73 -2.14 -8.00
CA THR A 117 12.69 -1.18 -8.54
C THR A 117 13.88 -1.02 -7.61
N ARG A 118 14.99 -0.51 -8.14
CA ARG A 118 16.20 -0.23 -7.35
C ARG A 118 16.16 1.19 -6.80
N GLN A 119 16.52 1.34 -5.52
CA GLN A 119 16.57 2.62 -4.78
C GLN A 119 17.30 3.74 -5.53
N ASN A 120 18.39 3.41 -6.23
CA ASN A 120 19.25 4.40 -6.88
C ASN A 120 19.04 4.49 -8.40
N SER A 121 17.92 3.97 -8.91
CA SER A 121 17.64 3.99 -10.34
C SER A 121 17.17 5.37 -10.83
N LYS A 122 17.65 5.81 -12.00
CA LYS A 122 17.16 7.04 -12.66
C LYS A 122 15.65 6.99 -12.92
N ALA A 123 15.13 5.80 -13.24
CA ALA A 123 13.70 5.58 -13.45
C ALA A 123 12.89 5.88 -12.17
N LEU A 124 13.33 5.41 -11.00
CA LEU A 124 12.67 5.74 -9.73
C LEU A 124 12.65 7.25 -9.48
N GLN A 125 13.80 7.91 -9.63
CA GLN A 125 13.89 9.36 -9.37
C GLN A 125 12.97 10.17 -10.29
N ALA A 126 12.93 9.82 -11.57
CA ALA A 126 12.00 10.42 -12.52
C ALA A 126 10.53 10.20 -12.13
N ARG A 127 10.18 8.99 -11.66
CA ARG A 127 8.80 8.67 -11.26
C ARG A 127 8.40 9.35 -9.95
N LYS A 128 9.31 9.49 -8.99
CA LYS A 128 9.09 10.30 -7.78
C LYS A 128 8.81 11.76 -8.14
N ALA A 129 9.57 12.34 -9.06
CA ALA A 129 9.32 13.70 -9.55
C ALA A 129 7.93 13.82 -10.21
N THR A 130 7.57 12.90 -11.11
CA THR A 130 6.23 12.88 -11.73
C THR A 130 5.10 12.76 -10.71
N ALA A 131 5.26 11.92 -9.67
CA ALA A 131 4.27 11.78 -8.61
C ALA A 131 4.06 13.10 -7.84
N LEU A 132 5.16 13.77 -7.49
CA LEU A 132 5.16 15.07 -6.81
C LEU A 132 4.49 16.15 -7.65
N GLU A 133 4.83 16.24 -8.94
CA GLU A 133 4.21 17.17 -9.90
C GLU A 133 2.69 16.97 -10.00
N ARG A 134 2.22 15.73 -9.81
CA ARG A 134 0.80 15.38 -9.83
C ARG A 134 0.11 15.50 -8.45
N GLY A 135 0.81 16.02 -7.45
CA GLY A 135 0.27 16.27 -6.12
C GLY A 135 0.15 15.01 -5.24
N LEU A 136 0.90 13.95 -5.54
CA LEU A 136 1.05 12.80 -4.67
C LEU A 136 2.40 12.83 -3.96
N ILE A 137 2.44 12.29 -2.75
CA ILE A 137 3.64 12.26 -1.93
C ILE A 137 4.25 10.84 -2.03
N PRO A 138 5.34 10.65 -2.79
CA PRO A 138 6.10 9.41 -2.75
C PRO A 138 6.89 9.33 -1.45
N ILE A 139 6.94 8.15 -0.85
CA ILE A 139 7.81 7.90 0.30
C ILE A 139 9.26 7.65 -0.13
N ASN A 140 10.19 7.75 0.81
CA ASN A 140 11.61 7.49 0.61
C ASN A 140 11.90 6.00 0.48
N TRP A 141 11.32 5.19 1.35
CA TRP A 141 11.43 3.74 1.33
C TRP A 141 10.92 3.16 0.01
N VAL A 142 11.64 2.16 -0.48
CA VAL A 142 11.30 1.40 -1.69
C VAL A 142 11.31 -0.05 -1.28
N MET A 143 10.29 -0.78 -1.70
CA MET A 143 10.19 -2.18 -1.36
C MET A 143 11.40 -2.96 -1.89
N PRO A 144 12.19 -3.59 -1.02
CA PRO A 144 13.35 -4.34 -1.46
C PRO A 144 12.93 -5.56 -2.27
N MET A 145 13.81 -6.04 -3.15
CA MET A 145 13.58 -7.29 -3.88
C MET A 145 14.10 -8.44 -3.03
N LEU A 146 13.27 -8.94 -2.11
CA LEU A 146 13.58 -10.09 -1.26
C LEU A 146 12.81 -11.32 -1.75
N GLU A 147 13.49 -12.46 -1.82
CA GLU A 147 12.85 -13.77 -2.06
C GLU A 147 11.87 -14.14 -0.94
N ASP A 148 12.11 -13.61 0.26
CA ASP A 148 11.25 -13.77 1.43
C ASP A 148 9.80 -13.37 1.15
N PHE A 149 9.58 -12.34 0.32
CA PHE A 149 8.23 -11.92 -0.06
C PHE A 149 7.50 -12.95 -0.93
N SER A 150 8.22 -13.65 -1.81
CA SER A 150 7.65 -14.72 -2.64
C SER A 150 7.54 -16.06 -1.91
N GLU A 151 8.43 -16.32 -0.96
CA GLU A 151 8.45 -17.55 -0.17
C GLU A 151 7.68 -17.44 1.15
N GLN A 152 7.05 -16.29 1.41
CA GLN A 152 6.34 -16.00 2.66
C GLN A 152 7.20 -16.23 3.92
N ARG A 153 8.48 -15.83 3.87
CA ARG A 153 9.42 -15.96 4.99
C ARG A 153 9.47 -14.69 5.83
N ASP A 154 9.30 -14.82 7.14
CA ASP A 154 9.41 -13.71 8.09
C ASP A 154 10.79 -13.66 8.78
N THR A 155 11.84 -13.38 8.01
CA THR A 155 13.21 -13.29 8.55
C THR A 155 13.44 -11.98 9.31
N SER A 156 14.53 -11.89 10.09
CA SER A 156 14.93 -10.62 10.71
C SER A 156 15.16 -9.50 9.69
N ARG A 157 15.65 -9.82 8.50
CA ARG A 157 15.83 -8.85 7.42
C ARG A 157 14.49 -8.31 6.93
N THR A 158 13.53 -9.20 6.65
CA THR A 158 12.20 -8.81 6.18
C THR A 158 11.47 -7.96 7.21
N ARG A 159 11.51 -8.36 8.49
CA ARG A 159 10.96 -7.57 9.59
C ARG A 159 11.56 -6.18 9.65
N ASN A 160 12.88 -6.05 9.59
CA ASN A 160 13.54 -4.74 9.63
C ASN A 160 13.12 -3.83 8.46
N GLU A 161 12.99 -4.37 7.25
CA GLU A 161 12.57 -3.62 6.07
C GLU A 161 11.13 -3.15 6.17
N ILE A 162 10.24 -4.02 6.64
CA ILE A 162 8.83 -3.68 6.84
C ILE A 162 8.68 -2.72 8.03
N SER A 163 9.46 -2.88 9.09
CA SER A 163 9.51 -1.93 10.21
C SER A 163 9.91 -0.53 9.72
N ALA A 164 10.94 -0.44 8.86
CA ALA A 164 11.37 0.83 8.29
C ALA A 164 10.27 1.47 7.42
N PHE A 165 9.54 0.67 6.65
CA PHE A 165 8.35 1.11 5.93
C PHE A 165 7.29 1.64 6.90
N LEU A 166 6.89 0.87 7.91
CA LEU A 166 5.85 1.26 8.87
C LEU A 166 6.20 2.57 9.60
N HIS A 167 7.45 2.76 10.03
CA HIS A 167 7.88 4.01 10.70
C HIS A 167 7.99 5.22 9.78
N GLU A 168 8.06 5.02 8.46
CA GLU A 168 8.01 6.15 7.54
C GLU A 168 6.58 6.59 7.26
N VAL A 169 5.63 5.65 7.15
CA VAL A 169 4.29 5.97 6.64
C VAL A 169 3.18 5.90 7.69
N ILE A 170 3.35 5.12 8.76
CA ILE A 170 2.28 4.71 9.68
C ILE A 170 2.56 5.10 11.14
N LEU A 171 3.76 4.76 11.65
CA LEU A 171 4.18 4.98 13.05
C LEU A 171 4.97 6.27 13.20
#